data_AF-A0A517MJU2-F1
#
_entry.id   AF-A0A517MJU2-F1
#
_cell.length_a   1.000
_cell.length_b   1.000
_cell.length_c   1.000
_cell.angle_alpha   90.00
_cell.angle_beta   90.00
_cell.angle_gamma   90.00
#
_symmetry.space_group_name_H-M   'P 1'
#
loop_
_entity.id
_entity.type
_entity.pdbx_description
1 polymer ?
#
loop_
_entity_poly.entity_id
_entity_poly.type
_entity_poly.pdbx_seq_one_letter_code
_entity_poly.pdbx_strand_id
1 'polypeptide(L)'
;MEFVSGLKTTTWRDVLFGVLVVGLSSLVSVEIVHAQAVVSAAAAGEFAVARAALEQAPANQRDPGWAGLAEQQAAARAWTGASRSLSHVADPADQAAGIRAVRDNRFGAGSLADFSSLMNLIQTTVAPESWEETMGGPSTMAPYYGGIVVDSSGLVTELVTSENLRNRSGFPSDLLLAPSADAGRSNDSLLPDWTRPAKRRYVSLKRLGAEWVRIQALGKAPSASLYNLAGLSEVDYVFIDSVNEDVVLSGPVGGIVTSDDWPRDRLTGNVPWQLPMLLAVVQAVESGQSFGCTIDPTNKGIAQSLQVAERIGNKQIPVADAAEAMREALGRQRVEVFGTEPDSMLAWFLVDADRHMKQLALEQHPLPDSVPSYLDQVTAMIGQGVPSGTLLRLWFTGQPLSVQADADRTVFKVTGVPCRLVSEDQRPDVNGNRRPVATDPRSHRFVRDFNQHLPAISRQYPIYHSLQNLYRMAAVAQLLKQHVPDQVRRPMQAPFLVRGNTTTISPLPVPTSVDSIAVMQSVRHGSKRHHIIVASGGIHLDPTNTLQPNLETYQTLASVRSPAASKPTPSDHWWWDGNELESE
;
A
#
# COMPACT_ATOMS: atom_id res chain seq x y z
N MET A 1 -68.73 41.12 -48.24
CA MET A 1 -67.83 41.70 -47.22
C MET A 1 -67.21 40.54 -46.47
N GLU A 2 -65.89 40.53 -46.47
CA GLU A 2 -64.98 39.45 -46.09
C GLU A 2 -65.16 38.97 -44.63
N PHE A 3 -64.94 37.69 -44.38
CA PHE A 3 -64.16 37.23 -43.22
C PHE A 3 -63.45 35.93 -43.57
N VAL A 4 -62.12 36.03 -43.67
CA VAL A 4 -61.17 34.93 -43.83
C VAL A 4 -60.93 34.32 -42.45
N SER A 5 -61.00 32.99 -42.30
CA SER A 5 -60.31 32.28 -41.22
C SER A 5 -59.65 31.01 -41.75
N GLY A 6 -58.32 31.04 -41.82
CA GLY A 6 -57.50 29.90 -42.19
C GLY A 6 -57.33 28.96 -41.01
N LEU A 7 -57.78 27.70 -41.16
CA LEU A 7 -57.30 26.60 -40.33
C LEU A 7 -55.90 26.23 -40.82
N LYS A 8 -54.87 26.50 -39.99
CA LYS A 8 -53.55 25.86 -40.13
C LYS A 8 -53.64 24.43 -39.61
N THR A 9 -53.30 23.48 -40.46
CA THR A 9 -53.09 22.07 -40.11
C THR A 9 -51.84 21.95 -39.23
N THR A 10 -52.01 21.64 -37.94
CA THR A 10 -50.90 21.30 -37.04
C THR A 10 -50.37 19.92 -37.45
N THR A 11 -49.16 19.86 -37.99
CA THR A 11 -48.52 18.61 -38.37
C THR A 11 -47.95 17.89 -37.15
N TRP A 12 -48.00 16.55 -37.14
CA TRP A 12 -47.45 15.69 -36.07
C TRP A 12 -45.99 16.00 -35.70
N ARG A 13 -45.23 16.59 -36.62
CA ARG A 13 -43.86 17.08 -36.41
C ARG A 13 -43.78 18.27 -35.43
N ASP A 14 -44.77 19.16 -35.41
CA ASP A 14 -44.80 20.33 -34.51
C ASP A 14 -45.16 19.92 -33.07
N VAL A 15 -45.96 18.87 -32.91
CA VAL A 15 -46.27 18.25 -31.61
C VAL A 15 -45.04 17.54 -31.05
N LEU A 16 -44.30 16.81 -31.88
CA LEU A 16 -43.05 16.15 -31.48
C LEU A 16 -41.94 17.16 -31.13
N PHE A 17 -41.80 18.27 -31.87
CA PHE A 17 -40.84 19.32 -31.54
C PHE A 17 -41.22 20.07 -30.26
N GLY A 18 -42.51 20.35 -30.04
CA GLY A 18 -43.01 20.96 -28.80
C GLY A 18 -42.81 20.09 -27.56
N VAL A 19 -43.02 18.78 -27.66
CA VAL A 19 -42.79 17.83 -26.55
C VAL A 19 -41.29 17.68 -26.24
N LEU A 20 -40.43 17.71 -27.28
CA LEU A 20 -38.97 17.62 -27.09
C LEU A 20 -38.41 18.91 -26.46
N VAL A 21 -38.88 20.09 -26.88
CA VAL A 21 -38.48 21.39 -26.32
C VAL A 21 -39.01 21.57 -24.90
N VAL A 22 -40.26 21.21 -24.62
CA VAL A 22 -40.80 21.24 -23.24
C VAL A 22 -40.09 20.24 -22.35
N GLY A 23 -39.76 19.03 -22.83
CA GLY A 23 -38.97 18.05 -22.08
C GLY A 23 -37.56 18.54 -21.73
N LEU A 24 -36.84 19.14 -22.70
CA LEU A 24 -35.53 19.74 -22.50
C LEU A 24 -35.58 20.99 -21.59
N SER A 25 -36.57 21.87 -21.75
CA SER A 25 -36.74 23.04 -20.87
C SER A 25 -37.15 22.64 -19.45
N SER A 26 -37.94 21.56 -19.27
CA SER A 26 -38.33 21.06 -17.95
C SER A 26 -37.16 20.43 -17.22
N LEU A 27 -36.34 19.64 -17.92
CA LEU A 27 -35.11 19.05 -17.35
C LEU A 27 -34.12 20.14 -16.93
N VAL A 28 -33.86 21.13 -17.80
CA VAL A 28 -32.99 22.27 -17.48
C VAL A 28 -33.55 23.13 -16.34
N SER A 29 -34.87 23.32 -16.27
CA SER A 29 -35.52 24.10 -15.20
C SER A 29 -35.45 23.38 -13.84
N VAL A 30 -35.63 22.06 -13.81
CA VAL A 30 -35.53 21.25 -12.58
C VAL A 30 -34.09 21.17 -12.08
N GLU A 31 -33.12 21.09 -13.01
CA GLU A 31 -31.68 21.11 -12.72
C GLU A 31 -31.22 22.43 -12.09
N ILE A 32 -31.69 23.58 -12.59
CA ILE A 32 -31.32 24.89 -12.03
C ILE A 32 -31.95 25.12 -10.64
N VAL A 33 -33.18 24.65 -10.43
CA VAL A 33 -33.91 24.82 -9.17
C VAL A 33 -33.28 24.03 -8.02
N HIS A 34 -32.80 22.80 -8.26
CA HIS A 34 -32.15 21.99 -7.21
C HIS A 34 -30.82 22.59 -6.74
N ALA A 35 -29.96 23.00 -7.67
CA ALA A 35 -28.68 23.62 -7.34
C ALA A 35 -28.87 24.92 -6.54
N GLN A 36 -29.86 25.74 -6.91
CA GLN A 36 -30.13 27.01 -6.24
C GLN A 36 -30.74 26.82 -4.84
N ALA A 37 -31.58 25.80 -4.64
CA ALA A 37 -32.13 25.44 -3.33
C ALA A 37 -31.06 24.96 -2.35
N VAL A 38 -30.11 24.15 -2.80
CA VAL A 38 -28.97 23.69 -2.00
C VAL A 38 -28.11 24.88 -1.56
N VAL A 39 -27.74 25.75 -2.49
CA VAL A 39 -26.92 26.94 -2.20
C VAL A 39 -27.63 27.90 -1.26
N SER A 40 -28.94 28.12 -1.43
CA SER A 40 -29.71 29.00 -0.53
C SER A 40 -29.85 28.43 0.88
N ALA A 41 -30.13 27.13 1.01
CA ALA A 41 -30.26 26.48 2.31
C ALA A 41 -28.93 26.45 3.06
N ALA A 42 -27.84 26.15 2.36
CA ALA A 42 -26.51 26.13 2.96
C ALA A 42 -26.02 27.55 3.32
N ALA A 43 -26.33 28.58 2.52
CA ALA A 43 -26.07 29.98 2.86
C ALA A 43 -26.89 30.47 4.07
N ALA A 44 -28.09 29.93 4.27
CA ALA A 44 -28.93 30.19 5.45
C ALA A 44 -28.47 29.39 6.70
N GLY A 45 -27.45 28.53 6.59
CA GLY A 45 -26.99 27.66 7.67
C GLY A 45 -27.86 26.40 7.87
N GLU A 46 -28.84 26.16 7.01
CA GLU A 46 -29.72 24.99 7.02
C GLU A 46 -29.06 23.77 6.36
N PHE A 47 -27.88 23.38 6.87
CA PHE A 47 -27.03 22.37 6.25
C PHE A 47 -27.68 20.98 6.13
N ALA A 48 -28.61 20.62 7.03
CA ALA A 48 -29.35 19.37 6.96
C ALA A 48 -30.30 19.32 5.75
N VAL A 49 -30.93 20.45 5.43
CA VAL A 49 -31.83 20.58 4.28
C VAL A 49 -31.03 20.54 2.98
N ALA A 50 -29.91 21.28 2.92
CA ALA A 50 -29.00 21.25 1.78
C ALA A 50 -28.46 19.84 1.50
N ARG A 51 -28.10 19.11 2.56
CA ARG A 51 -27.65 17.71 2.48
C ARG A 51 -28.73 16.80 1.91
N ALA A 52 -29.96 16.84 2.45
CA ALA A 52 -31.05 15.99 1.98
C ALA A 52 -31.40 16.25 0.50
N ALA A 53 -31.31 17.51 0.06
CA ALA A 53 -31.48 17.87 -1.34
C ALA A 53 -30.37 17.30 -2.24
N LEU A 54 -29.12 17.30 -1.79
CA LEU A 54 -27.99 16.71 -2.54
C LEU A 54 -28.05 15.18 -2.64
N GLU A 55 -28.55 14.51 -1.61
CA GLU A 55 -28.77 13.05 -1.64
C GLU A 55 -29.76 12.65 -2.76
N GLN A 56 -30.69 13.55 -3.11
CA GLN A 56 -31.67 13.35 -4.18
C GLN A 56 -31.26 13.94 -5.53
N ALA A 57 -30.17 14.72 -5.58
CA ALA A 57 -29.72 15.38 -6.80
C ALA A 57 -29.20 14.39 -7.87
N PRO A 58 -29.22 14.75 -9.16
CA PRO A 58 -28.66 13.91 -10.23
C PRO A 58 -27.13 13.83 -10.12
N ALA A 59 -26.54 12.72 -10.60
CA ALA A 59 -25.12 12.41 -10.38
C ALA A 59 -24.14 13.49 -10.87
N ASN A 60 -24.47 14.20 -11.95
CA ASN A 60 -23.66 15.30 -12.51
C ASN A 60 -23.62 16.57 -11.64
N GLN A 61 -24.52 16.70 -10.65
CA GLN A 61 -24.62 17.88 -9.78
C GLN A 61 -24.20 17.58 -8.33
N ARG A 62 -24.02 16.30 -7.99
CA ARG A 62 -23.68 15.89 -6.62
C ARG A 62 -22.31 16.40 -6.20
N ASP A 63 -21.28 16.18 -7.00
CA ASP A 63 -19.90 16.49 -6.59
C ASP A 63 -19.66 17.99 -6.36
N PRO A 64 -20.01 18.90 -7.30
CA PRO A 64 -19.90 20.34 -7.06
C PRO A 64 -20.76 20.80 -5.88
N GLY A 65 -21.95 20.21 -5.71
CA GLY A 65 -22.86 20.52 -4.61
C GLY A 65 -22.32 20.10 -3.24
N TRP A 66 -21.76 18.90 -3.13
CA TRP A 66 -21.13 18.39 -1.91
C TRP A 66 -19.88 19.18 -1.53
N ALA A 67 -19.05 19.52 -2.51
CA ALA A 67 -17.88 20.36 -2.31
C ALA A 67 -18.26 21.77 -1.83
N GLY A 68 -19.25 22.40 -2.48
CA GLY A 68 -19.75 23.72 -2.09
C GLY A 68 -20.41 23.73 -0.70
N LEU A 69 -21.19 22.70 -0.36
CA LEU A 69 -21.75 22.54 0.98
C LEU A 69 -20.64 22.40 2.03
N ALA A 70 -19.59 21.63 1.74
CA ALA A 70 -18.46 21.47 2.64
C ALA A 70 -17.72 22.79 2.89
N GLU A 71 -17.52 23.59 1.85
CA GLU A 71 -16.88 24.91 1.96
C GLU A 71 -17.72 25.87 2.82
N GLN A 72 -19.03 25.92 2.62
CA GLN A 72 -19.91 26.76 3.44
C GLN A 72 -19.98 26.30 4.89
N GLN A 73 -20.00 24.98 5.13
CA GLN A 73 -19.89 24.41 6.47
C GLN A 73 -18.55 24.78 7.12
N ALA A 74 -17.45 24.75 6.36
CA ALA A 74 -16.14 25.17 6.85
C ALA A 74 -16.07 26.67 7.18
N ALA A 75 -16.63 27.52 6.33
CA ALA A 75 -16.74 28.96 6.59
C ALA A 75 -17.56 29.24 7.87
N ALA A 76 -18.60 28.44 8.13
CA ALA A 76 -19.39 28.46 9.37
C ALA A 76 -18.73 27.72 10.56
N ARG A 77 -17.47 27.26 10.43
CA ARG A 77 -16.72 26.48 11.43
C ARG A 77 -17.33 25.14 11.82
N ALA A 78 -18.24 24.60 10.99
CA ALA A 78 -18.85 23.28 11.13
C ALA A 78 -17.96 22.16 10.52
N TRP A 79 -16.74 22.01 11.03
CA TRP A 79 -15.69 21.14 10.44
C TRP A 79 -16.09 19.66 10.29
N THR A 80 -16.81 19.12 11.27
CA THR A 80 -17.31 17.74 11.24
C THR A 80 -18.40 17.54 10.20
N GLY A 81 -19.23 18.56 9.96
CA GLY A 81 -20.19 18.58 8.84
C GLY A 81 -19.46 18.65 7.50
N ALA A 82 -18.51 19.58 7.37
CA ALA A 82 -17.73 19.79 6.15
C ALA A 82 -17.00 18.51 5.70
N SER A 83 -16.29 17.86 6.61
CA SER A 83 -15.60 16.59 6.33
C SER A 83 -16.54 15.46 5.92
N ARG A 84 -17.74 15.36 6.52
CA ARG A 84 -18.76 14.38 6.10
C ARG A 84 -19.26 14.68 4.68
N SER A 85 -19.53 15.94 4.35
CA SER A 85 -19.94 16.35 3.01
C SER A 85 -18.86 16.02 1.96
N LEU A 86 -17.57 16.27 2.28
CA LEU A 86 -16.46 15.91 1.39
C LEU A 86 -16.37 14.41 1.09
N SER A 87 -16.72 13.54 2.05
CA SER A 87 -16.70 12.09 1.85
C SER A 87 -17.70 11.59 0.80
N HIS A 88 -18.67 12.43 0.41
CA HIS A 88 -19.65 12.12 -0.64
C HIS A 88 -19.21 12.58 -2.04
N VAL A 89 -18.11 13.34 -2.17
CA VAL A 89 -17.55 13.76 -3.46
C VAL A 89 -16.86 12.57 -4.11
N ALA A 90 -17.32 12.18 -5.31
CA ALA A 90 -16.86 10.99 -6.03
C ALA A 90 -15.65 11.26 -6.94
N ASP A 91 -15.46 12.49 -7.42
CA ASP A 91 -14.26 12.87 -8.15
C ASP A 91 -13.07 13.12 -7.19
N PRO A 92 -11.93 12.41 -7.35
CA PRO A 92 -10.79 12.57 -6.44
C PRO A 92 -10.14 13.96 -6.49
N ALA A 93 -10.17 14.66 -7.63
CA ALA A 93 -9.56 15.99 -7.75
C ALA A 93 -10.43 17.06 -7.06
N ASP A 94 -11.75 16.98 -7.23
CA ASP A 94 -12.70 17.84 -6.52
C ASP A 94 -12.66 17.58 -5.01
N GLN A 95 -12.56 16.32 -4.59
CA GLN A 95 -12.41 15.96 -3.19
C GLN A 95 -11.10 16.50 -2.61
N ALA A 96 -9.99 16.41 -3.35
CA ALA A 96 -8.71 17.00 -2.96
C ALA A 96 -8.81 18.53 -2.79
N ALA A 97 -9.46 19.21 -3.74
CA ALA A 97 -9.68 20.66 -3.68
C ALA A 97 -10.54 21.04 -2.47
N GLY A 98 -11.62 20.30 -2.20
CA GLY A 98 -12.47 20.50 -1.03
C GLY A 98 -11.74 20.27 0.28
N ILE A 99 -10.90 19.23 0.40
CA ILE A 99 -10.05 18.99 1.58
C ILE A 99 -9.13 20.19 1.83
N ARG A 100 -8.48 20.73 0.79
CA ARG A 100 -7.64 21.93 0.90
C ARG A 100 -8.47 23.12 1.38
N ALA A 101 -9.60 23.40 0.76
CA ALA A 101 -10.47 24.54 1.12
C ALA A 101 -10.93 24.47 2.59
N VAL A 102 -11.33 23.29 3.08
CA VAL A 102 -11.71 23.10 4.49
C VAL A 102 -10.52 23.32 5.42
N ARG A 103 -9.32 22.82 5.05
CA ARG A 103 -8.09 23.01 5.82
C ARG A 103 -7.68 24.48 5.87
N ASP A 104 -7.74 25.18 4.75
CA ASP A 104 -7.41 26.60 4.63
C ASP A 104 -8.37 27.48 5.44
N ASN A 105 -9.67 27.14 5.46
CA ASN A 105 -10.65 27.82 6.33
C ASN A 105 -10.38 27.59 7.83
N ARG A 106 -9.87 26.40 8.19
CA ARG A 106 -9.63 26.02 9.59
C ARG A 106 -8.35 26.61 10.15
N PHE A 107 -7.26 26.54 9.39
CA PHE A 107 -5.93 26.93 9.86
C PHE A 107 -5.50 28.30 9.33
N GLY A 108 -6.08 28.77 8.21
CA GLY A 108 -5.67 29.95 7.45
C GLY A 108 -4.81 29.56 6.25
N ALA A 109 -4.98 30.22 5.10
CA ALA A 109 -4.32 29.93 3.81
C ALA A 109 -2.78 30.11 3.78
N GLY A 110 -2.15 30.30 4.93
CA GLY A 110 -0.68 30.38 5.11
C GLY A 110 -0.20 29.79 6.44
N SER A 111 -1.08 29.11 7.18
CA SER A 111 -0.79 28.45 8.45
C SER A 111 -0.72 26.95 8.17
N LEU A 112 0.33 26.58 7.44
CA LEU A 112 0.96 25.30 7.71
C LEU A 112 1.45 25.42 9.15
N ALA A 113 1.00 24.54 10.05
CA ALA A 113 1.67 24.40 11.32
C ALA A 113 3.16 24.22 11.02
N ASP A 114 4.00 25.00 11.70
CA ASP A 114 5.44 24.95 11.55
C ASP A 114 5.97 23.67 12.21
N PHE A 115 5.63 22.54 11.59
CA PHE A 115 6.12 21.23 11.97
C PHE A 115 7.63 21.20 11.82
N SER A 116 8.21 21.98 10.90
CA SER A 116 9.66 22.14 10.78
C SER A 116 10.29 22.68 12.05
N SER A 117 9.72 23.70 12.70
CA SER A 117 10.22 24.19 13.99
C SER A 117 10.01 23.18 15.12
N LEU A 118 8.91 22.42 15.13
CA LEU A 118 8.69 21.36 16.13
C LEU A 118 9.64 20.19 15.93
N MET A 119 9.85 19.76 14.69
CA MET A 119 10.76 18.70 14.28
C MET A 119 12.20 19.11 14.62
N ASN A 120 12.59 20.34 14.28
CA ASN A 120 13.90 20.88 14.66
C ASN A 120 14.05 20.94 16.19
N LEU A 121 13.04 21.37 16.94
CA LEU A 121 13.08 21.34 18.41
C LEU A 121 13.27 19.90 18.93
N ILE A 122 12.52 18.93 18.45
CA ILE A 122 12.66 17.54 18.91
C ILE A 122 14.04 16.98 18.51
N GLN A 123 14.49 17.19 17.28
CA GLN A 123 15.80 16.76 16.77
C GLN A 123 16.99 17.41 17.50
N THR A 124 16.84 18.63 17.98
CA THR A 124 17.90 19.35 18.71
C THR A 124 17.87 19.13 20.22
N THR A 125 16.72 18.72 20.79
CA THR A 125 16.52 18.65 22.24
C THR A 125 16.48 17.21 22.77
N VAL A 126 16.04 16.23 21.97
CA VAL A 126 15.92 14.83 22.37
C VAL A 126 17.03 14.01 21.71
N ALA A 127 18.04 13.57 22.47
CA ALA A 127 19.17 12.77 21.95
C ALA A 127 19.71 13.28 20.58
N PRO A 128 20.17 14.55 20.51
CA PRO A 128 20.52 15.22 19.25
C PRO A 128 21.55 14.48 18.39
N GLU A 129 22.42 13.69 19.02
CA GLU A 129 23.38 12.80 18.35
C GLU A 129 22.75 11.62 17.59
N SER A 130 21.49 11.29 17.88
CA SER A 130 20.78 10.14 17.28
C SER A 130 20.01 10.47 16.00
N TRP A 131 19.81 11.76 15.70
CA TRP A 131 19.03 12.24 14.57
C TRP A 131 19.89 12.55 13.35
N GLU A 132 19.36 12.22 12.18
CA GLU A 132 20.04 12.43 10.91
C GLU A 132 20.33 13.92 10.63
N GLU A 133 19.34 14.79 10.86
CA GLU A 133 19.44 16.23 10.52
C GLU A 133 20.34 17.05 11.46
N THR A 134 20.53 16.62 12.71
CA THR A 134 21.32 17.38 13.69
C THR A 134 22.80 17.01 13.66
N MET A 135 23.11 15.71 13.58
CA MET A 135 24.48 15.17 13.72
C MET A 135 24.76 13.91 12.87
N GLY A 136 23.88 13.55 11.93
CA GLY A 136 24.07 12.38 11.06
C GLY A 136 23.81 11.04 11.75
N GLY A 137 22.95 11.00 12.77
CA GLY A 137 22.52 9.77 13.42
C GLY A 137 21.50 8.97 12.59
N PRO A 138 21.24 7.69 12.93
CA PRO A 138 20.42 6.78 12.11
C PRO A 138 18.90 7.01 12.22
N SER A 139 18.42 7.99 12.99
CA SER A 139 16.99 8.13 13.29
C SER A 139 16.31 9.17 12.40
N THR A 140 15.11 8.86 11.90
CA THR A 140 14.23 9.77 11.14
C THR A 140 12.91 9.98 11.88
N MET A 141 12.21 11.08 11.59
CA MET A 141 10.95 11.43 12.26
C MET A 141 9.70 10.75 11.71
N ALA A 142 9.85 9.85 10.74
CA ALA A 142 8.73 9.12 10.18
C ALA A 142 8.68 7.69 10.77
N PRO A 143 7.51 7.23 11.24
CA PRO A 143 7.37 5.85 11.68
C PRO A 143 7.56 4.91 10.47
N TYR A 144 8.65 4.17 10.45
CA TYR A 144 8.91 3.10 9.49
C TYR A 144 9.29 1.84 10.27
N TYR A 145 8.54 0.76 10.05
CA TYR A 145 8.71 -0.50 10.77
C TYR A 145 9.79 -1.42 10.16
N GLY A 146 10.40 -1.01 9.04
CA GLY A 146 11.35 -1.84 8.32
C GLY A 146 12.80 -1.69 8.79
N GLY A 147 13.68 -2.49 8.20
CA GLY A 147 15.07 -2.65 8.60
C GLY A 147 16.04 -1.69 7.93
N ILE A 148 15.56 -0.59 7.31
CA ILE A 148 16.40 0.35 6.58
C ILE A 148 16.23 1.80 7.03
N VAL A 149 17.29 2.59 6.81
CA VAL A 149 17.32 4.05 6.90
C VAL A 149 17.83 4.58 5.56
N VAL A 150 17.24 5.66 5.07
CA VAL A 150 17.68 6.35 3.86
C VAL A 150 18.14 7.74 4.23
N ASP A 151 19.40 8.05 3.94
CA ASP A 151 19.94 9.38 4.22
C ASP A 151 19.48 10.44 3.19
N SER A 152 19.78 11.71 3.46
CA SER A 152 19.52 12.84 2.55
C SER A 152 20.17 12.72 1.16
N SER A 153 21.20 11.87 0.99
CA SER A 153 21.81 11.57 -0.31
C SER A 153 21.09 10.43 -1.05
N GLY A 154 20.13 9.77 -0.39
CA GLY A 154 19.39 8.61 -0.87
C GLY A 154 20.13 7.28 -0.68
N LEU A 155 21.16 7.23 0.18
CA LEU A 155 21.85 6.00 0.51
C LEU A 155 21.05 5.18 1.51
N VAL A 156 20.73 3.95 1.12
CA VAL A 156 20.04 2.97 1.96
C VAL A 156 21.07 2.24 2.82
N THR A 157 20.86 2.29 4.13
CA THR A 157 21.65 1.58 5.15
C THR A 157 20.74 0.76 6.05
N GLU A 158 21.31 -0.19 6.77
CA GLU A 158 20.55 -1.02 7.71
C GLU A 158 20.23 -0.23 8.97
N LEU A 159 18.97 -0.27 9.39
CA LEU A 159 18.54 0.29 10.67
C LEU A 159 19.15 -0.55 11.79
N VAL A 160 20.05 0.04 12.55
CA VAL A 160 20.57 -0.58 13.76
C VAL A 160 19.49 -0.50 14.84
N THR A 161 18.60 -1.50 14.88
CA THR A 161 17.57 -1.60 15.91
C THR A 161 18.19 -1.83 17.28
N SER A 162 17.45 -1.46 18.33
CA SER A 162 17.87 -1.61 19.72
C SER A 162 18.26 -3.04 20.12
N GLU A 163 17.81 -4.08 19.41
CA GLU A 163 18.30 -5.44 19.65
C GLU A 163 19.78 -5.62 19.28
N ASN A 164 20.26 -4.95 18.23
CA ASN A 164 21.68 -4.93 17.86
C ASN A 164 22.54 -4.11 18.85
N LEU A 165 21.94 -3.12 19.53
CA LEU A 165 22.62 -2.28 20.54
C LEU A 165 22.54 -2.84 21.98
N ARG A 166 21.53 -3.67 22.30
CA ARG A 166 21.38 -4.31 23.62
C ARG A 166 22.59 -5.18 24.01
N ASN A 167 23.33 -5.69 23.03
CA ASN A 167 24.56 -6.44 23.27
C ASN A 167 25.81 -5.58 23.57
N ARG A 168 25.73 -4.23 23.53
CA ARG A 168 26.90 -3.37 23.80
C ARG A 168 26.71 -2.24 24.80
N SER A 169 25.50 -1.75 25.08
CA SER A 169 25.32 -0.72 26.11
C SER A 169 23.84 -0.56 26.48
N GLY A 170 23.49 -0.92 27.71
CA GLY A 170 22.11 -1.00 28.21
C GLY A 170 21.38 0.34 28.29
N PHE A 171 20.80 0.78 27.18
CA PHE A 171 19.83 1.88 27.12
C PHE A 171 18.43 1.37 26.73
N PRO A 172 17.36 1.76 27.44
CA PRO A 172 15.99 1.36 27.13
C PRO A 172 15.40 2.21 26.00
N SER A 173 14.75 1.53 25.05
CA SER A 173 14.29 2.05 23.74
C SER A 173 12.80 2.40 23.71
N ASP A 174 12.17 2.54 24.87
CA ASP A 174 10.71 2.67 25.01
C ASP A 174 10.16 4.09 24.75
N LEU A 175 10.99 5.04 24.30
CA LEU A 175 10.64 6.46 24.33
C LEU A 175 10.39 7.13 22.97
N LEU A 176 10.59 6.44 21.84
CA LEU A 176 10.50 7.06 20.51
C LEU A 176 9.64 6.31 19.48
N LEU A 177 9.23 5.07 19.76
CA LEU A 177 8.40 4.23 18.87
C LEU A 177 7.00 3.96 19.43
N ALA A 178 6.65 4.53 20.58
CA ALA A 178 5.26 4.56 20.99
C ALA A 178 4.52 5.57 20.09
N PRO A 179 3.51 5.17 19.29
CA PRO A 179 2.49 6.14 18.89
C PRO A 179 1.97 6.71 20.21
N SER A 180 2.11 8.03 20.38
CA SER A 180 1.90 8.73 21.64
C SER A 180 0.77 8.08 22.44
N ALA A 181 1.10 7.48 23.58
CA ALA A 181 0.13 6.92 24.52
C ALA A 181 -0.86 7.98 25.07
N ASP A 182 -0.72 9.23 24.64
CA ASP A 182 -1.60 10.37 24.94
C ASP A 182 -2.67 10.68 23.88
N ALA A 183 -2.86 9.86 22.84
CA ALA A 183 -4.04 9.97 21.96
C ALA A 183 -5.29 9.20 22.48
N GLY A 184 -5.22 8.65 23.71
CA GLY A 184 -6.28 7.86 24.35
C GLY A 184 -7.49 8.64 24.88
N ARG A 185 -7.78 9.82 24.31
CA ARG A 185 -9.09 10.48 24.44
C ARG A 185 -9.60 10.97 23.08
N SER A 186 -9.47 10.14 22.05
CA SER A 186 -10.51 10.12 21.01
C SER A 186 -11.81 9.64 21.66
N ASN A 187 -12.96 10.05 21.11
CA ASN A 187 -14.28 9.57 21.54
C ASN A 187 -14.50 8.05 21.27
N ASP A 188 -13.42 7.26 21.12
CA ASP A 188 -13.40 5.81 20.86
C ASP A 188 -13.83 4.95 22.05
N SER A 189 -14.19 5.56 23.18
CA SER A 189 -14.70 4.84 24.37
C SER A 189 -15.93 3.94 24.08
N LEU A 190 -16.56 4.10 22.91
CA LEU A 190 -17.69 3.31 22.43
C LEU A 190 -17.32 2.20 21.43
N LEU A 191 -16.10 2.19 20.89
CA LEU A 191 -15.64 1.16 19.96
C LEU A 191 -14.92 0.04 20.72
N PRO A 192 -15.10 -1.24 20.31
CA PRO A 192 -14.22 -2.31 20.77
C PRO A 192 -12.77 -1.93 20.48
N ASP A 193 -11.87 -2.29 21.37
CA ASP A 193 -10.43 -2.10 21.14
C ASP A 193 -10.00 -2.94 19.92
N TRP A 194 -9.48 -2.27 18.88
CA TRP A 194 -9.08 -2.89 17.62
C TRP A 194 -7.99 -3.95 17.79
N THR A 195 -7.27 -3.96 18.91
CA THR A 195 -6.28 -4.98 19.21
C THR A 195 -6.88 -6.28 19.77
N ARG A 196 -8.19 -6.29 20.09
CA ARG A 196 -8.84 -7.50 20.64
C ARG A 196 -9.06 -8.56 19.57
N PRO A 197 -9.02 -9.85 19.97
CA PRO A 197 -9.37 -10.93 19.07
C PRO A 197 -10.83 -10.87 18.65
N ALA A 198 -11.09 -11.26 17.42
CA ALA A 198 -12.42 -11.40 16.84
C ALA A 198 -12.44 -12.61 15.90
N LYS A 199 -13.42 -13.51 16.07
CA LYS A 199 -13.66 -14.61 15.11
C LYS A 199 -13.83 -14.08 13.69
N ARG A 200 -14.40 -12.88 13.58
CA ARG A 200 -14.57 -12.18 12.32
C ARG A 200 -14.64 -10.68 12.55
N ARG A 201 -13.74 -9.96 11.90
CA ARG A 201 -13.76 -8.50 11.78
C ARG A 201 -14.29 -8.11 10.41
N TYR A 202 -15.00 -7.01 10.37
CA TYR A 202 -15.53 -6.39 9.16
C TYR A 202 -14.99 -4.96 9.05
N VAL A 203 -14.49 -4.60 7.88
CA VAL A 203 -13.97 -3.26 7.56
C VAL A 203 -14.72 -2.74 6.34
N SER A 204 -15.54 -1.69 6.52
CA SER A 204 -16.23 -1.01 5.42
C SER A 204 -15.28 -0.05 4.72
N LEU A 205 -15.02 -0.29 3.43
CA LEU A 205 -14.16 0.58 2.64
C LEU A 205 -14.77 1.97 2.45
N LYS A 206 -16.11 2.08 2.31
CA LYS A 206 -16.78 3.38 2.20
C LYS A 206 -16.61 4.20 3.46
N ARG A 207 -16.85 3.61 4.64
CA ARG A 207 -16.72 4.31 5.93
C ARG A 207 -15.25 4.58 6.27
N LEU A 208 -14.33 3.68 5.93
CA LEU A 208 -12.88 3.86 6.07
C LEU A 208 -12.41 5.07 5.24
N GLY A 209 -12.87 5.17 3.99
CA GLY A 209 -12.58 6.31 3.12
C GLY A 209 -13.13 7.63 3.68
N ALA A 210 -14.34 7.61 4.22
CA ALA A 210 -14.91 8.80 4.88
C ALA A 210 -14.10 9.23 6.11
N GLU A 211 -13.63 8.28 6.93
CA GLU A 211 -12.74 8.57 8.06
C GLU A 211 -11.38 9.12 7.61
N TRP A 212 -10.83 8.57 6.52
CA TRP A 212 -9.59 9.07 5.91
C TRP A 212 -9.73 10.52 5.43
N VAL A 213 -10.82 10.85 4.72
CA VAL A 213 -11.14 12.24 4.32
C VAL A 213 -11.29 13.14 5.54
N ARG A 214 -11.96 12.65 6.60
CA ARG A 214 -12.16 13.42 7.83
C ARG A 214 -10.84 13.80 8.49
N ILE A 215 -9.92 12.86 8.66
CA ILE A 215 -8.64 13.18 9.32
C ILE A 215 -7.77 14.10 8.46
N GLN A 216 -7.81 13.95 7.13
CA GLN A 216 -7.13 14.87 6.22
C GLN A 216 -7.71 16.29 6.32
N ALA A 217 -9.03 16.46 6.24
CA ALA A 217 -9.68 17.76 6.38
C ALA A 217 -9.39 18.42 7.75
N LEU A 218 -9.20 17.61 8.79
CA LEU A 218 -8.88 18.09 10.13
C LEU A 218 -7.37 18.27 10.39
N GLY A 219 -6.51 17.91 9.43
CA GLY A 219 -5.05 17.98 9.58
C GLY A 219 -4.50 17.05 10.67
N LYS A 220 -5.13 15.89 10.88
CA LYS A 220 -4.73 14.91 11.91
C LYS A 220 -3.97 13.73 11.30
N ALA A 221 -2.99 13.22 12.02
CA ALA A 221 -2.36 11.94 11.72
C ALA A 221 -3.37 10.79 11.90
N PRO A 222 -3.22 9.68 11.15
CA PRO A 222 -4.04 8.49 11.34
C PRO A 222 -3.83 7.88 12.74
N SER A 223 -4.91 7.42 13.37
CA SER A 223 -4.82 6.59 14.57
C SER A 223 -4.22 5.23 14.25
N ALA A 224 -3.71 4.51 15.26
CA ALA A 224 -3.19 3.15 15.07
C ALA A 224 -4.23 2.18 14.51
N SER A 225 -5.50 2.32 14.90
CA SER A 225 -6.60 1.53 14.34
C SER A 225 -6.79 1.80 12.86
N LEU A 226 -6.80 3.07 12.44
CA LEU A 226 -6.96 3.46 11.04
C LEU A 226 -5.75 3.04 10.20
N TYR A 227 -4.54 3.25 10.71
CA TYR A 227 -3.30 2.89 10.03
C TYR A 227 -3.20 1.38 9.78
N ASN A 228 -3.61 0.55 10.75
CA ASN A 228 -3.55 -0.92 10.66
C ASN A 228 -4.87 -1.58 10.27
N LEU A 229 -5.80 -0.85 9.64
CA LEU A 229 -7.12 -1.34 9.20
C LEU A 229 -7.84 -2.19 10.26
N ALA A 230 -7.83 -1.70 11.49
CA ALA A 230 -8.39 -2.33 12.66
C ALA A 230 -7.85 -3.75 12.91
N GLY A 231 -6.57 -4.00 12.62
CA GLY A 231 -5.92 -5.28 12.89
C GLY A 231 -6.28 -6.39 11.90
N LEU A 232 -6.89 -6.08 10.76
CA LEU A 232 -7.26 -7.06 9.75
C LEU A 232 -5.99 -7.66 9.10
N SER A 233 -5.52 -8.80 9.62
CA SER A 233 -4.27 -9.47 9.25
C SER A 233 -4.43 -10.47 8.10
N GLU A 234 -5.66 -10.90 7.85
CA GLU A 234 -6.06 -11.77 6.74
C GLU A 234 -7.41 -11.31 6.19
N VAL A 235 -7.60 -11.42 4.88
CA VAL A 235 -8.85 -11.11 4.18
C VAL A 235 -9.30 -12.34 3.43
N ASP A 236 -10.30 -13.01 3.99
CA ASP A 236 -10.89 -14.22 3.43
C ASP A 236 -12.07 -13.90 2.52
N TYR A 237 -12.86 -12.89 2.91
CA TYR A 237 -14.13 -12.55 2.24
C TYR A 237 -14.21 -11.08 1.88
N VAL A 238 -14.82 -10.82 0.72
CA VAL A 238 -15.19 -9.49 0.23
C VAL A 238 -16.68 -9.50 -0.02
N PHE A 239 -17.41 -8.65 0.69
CA PHE A 239 -18.87 -8.50 0.56
C PHE A 239 -19.20 -7.23 -0.22
N ILE A 240 -20.10 -7.35 -1.19
CA ILE A 240 -20.59 -6.23 -1.99
C ILE A 240 -22.00 -5.86 -1.51
N ASP A 241 -22.13 -4.65 -0.97
CA ASP A 241 -23.39 -4.06 -0.56
C ASP A 241 -23.76 -2.99 -1.57
N SER A 242 -24.39 -3.41 -2.68
CA SER A 242 -24.77 -2.50 -3.76
C SER A 242 -25.83 -1.49 -3.34
N VAL A 243 -26.64 -1.79 -2.32
CA VAL A 243 -27.70 -0.91 -1.82
C VAL A 243 -27.11 0.29 -1.09
N ASN A 244 -26.10 0.06 -0.25
CA ASN A 244 -25.42 1.14 0.48
C ASN A 244 -24.14 1.65 -0.23
N GLU A 245 -23.89 1.16 -1.45
CA GLU A 245 -22.69 1.44 -2.26
C GLU A 245 -21.39 1.15 -1.49
N ASP A 246 -21.36 0.05 -0.75
CA ASP A 246 -20.28 -0.26 0.18
C ASP A 246 -19.64 -1.61 -0.17
N VAL A 247 -18.36 -1.71 0.18
CA VAL A 247 -17.60 -2.95 0.08
C VAL A 247 -17.01 -3.24 1.45
N VAL A 248 -17.28 -4.43 1.97
CA VAL A 248 -16.83 -4.82 3.31
C VAL A 248 -15.81 -5.93 3.19
N LEU A 249 -14.59 -5.67 3.67
CA LEU A 249 -13.55 -6.69 3.81
C LEU A 249 -13.76 -7.45 5.12
N SER A 250 -13.45 -8.75 5.13
CA SER A 250 -13.60 -9.56 6.32
C SER A 250 -12.59 -10.68 6.45
N GLY A 251 -12.18 -10.92 7.69
CA GLY A 251 -11.30 -12.01 8.08
C GLY A 251 -11.24 -12.17 9.60
N PRO A 252 -10.59 -13.24 10.08
CA PRO A 252 -10.35 -13.45 11.50
C PRO A 252 -9.29 -12.47 12.02
N VAL A 253 -9.34 -12.18 13.32
CA VAL A 253 -8.27 -11.44 14.03
C VAL A 253 -7.97 -12.17 15.34
N GLY A 254 -6.74 -12.65 15.50
CA GLY A 254 -6.26 -13.35 16.68
C GLY A 254 -5.92 -12.45 17.87
N GLY A 255 -6.12 -11.15 17.70
CA GLY A 255 -5.73 -10.10 18.62
C GLY A 255 -4.33 -9.58 18.27
N ILE A 256 -4.16 -8.26 18.27
CA ILE A 256 -2.93 -7.62 17.80
C ILE A 256 -2.00 -7.34 18.97
N VAL A 257 -0.74 -7.70 18.80
CA VAL A 257 0.36 -7.40 19.72
C VAL A 257 1.50 -6.78 18.93
N THR A 258 2.26 -5.90 19.56
CA THR A 258 3.49 -5.39 18.94
C THR A 258 4.64 -6.33 19.29
N SER A 259 5.37 -6.82 18.29
CA SER A 259 6.56 -7.68 18.43
C SER A 259 7.60 -7.22 17.41
N ASP A 260 8.81 -6.93 17.88
CA ASP A 260 9.92 -6.38 17.07
C ASP A 260 9.51 -5.11 16.34
N ASP A 261 8.79 -4.23 17.04
CA ASP A 261 8.17 -3.00 16.49
C ASP A 261 7.06 -3.23 15.45
N TRP A 262 6.81 -4.46 15.00
CA TRP A 262 5.71 -4.78 14.09
C TRP A 262 4.40 -5.07 14.84
N PRO A 263 3.26 -4.50 14.41
CA PRO A 263 1.96 -5.01 14.82
C PRO A 263 1.75 -6.39 14.18
N ARG A 264 1.45 -7.39 15.01
CA ARG A 264 1.26 -8.78 14.59
C ARG A 264 0.02 -9.38 15.22
N ASP A 265 -0.64 -10.21 14.45
CA ASP A 265 -1.69 -11.09 14.92
C ASP A 265 -1.10 -12.16 15.84
N ARG A 266 -1.61 -12.25 17.07
CA ARG A 266 -1.10 -13.13 18.12
C ARG A 266 -1.20 -14.61 17.75
N LEU A 267 -2.21 -15.00 16.98
CA LEU A 267 -2.44 -16.42 16.65
C LEU A 267 -1.62 -16.85 15.44
N THR A 268 -1.50 -15.98 14.43
CA THR A 268 -0.90 -16.34 13.14
C THR A 268 0.51 -15.81 12.95
N GLY A 269 0.88 -14.74 13.67
CA GLY A 269 2.10 -13.95 13.44
C GLY A 269 1.98 -12.98 12.25
N ASN A 270 0.80 -12.92 11.60
CA ASN A 270 0.55 -12.13 10.41
C ASN A 270 0.52 -10.63 10.71
N VAL A 271 1.00 -9.82 9.78
CA VAL A 271 0.91 -8.36 9.86
C VAL A 271 -0.49 -7.90 9.43
N PRO A 272 -1.13 -6.95 10.14
CA PRO A 272 -2.33 -6.26 9.67
C PRO A 272 -2.15 -5.59 8.31
N TRP A 273 -3.22 -5.44 7.56
CA TRP A 273 -3.25 -4.56 6.40
C TRP A 273 -2.98 -3.13 6.82
N GLN A 274 -2.16 -2.43 6.03
CA GLN A 274 -1.73 -1.05 6.33
C GLN A 274 -2.32 -0.06 5.33
N LEU A 275 -2.78 1.08 5.83
CA LEU A 275 -3.43 2.12 5.03
C LEU A 275 -2.53 2.64 3.89
N PRO A 276 -1.23 2.96 4.09
CA PRO A 276 -0.38 3.42 3.00
C PRO A 276 -0.29 2.45 1.82
N MET A 277 -0.29 1.14 2.09
CA MET A 277 -0.28 0.11 1.04
C MET A 277 -1.61 0.06 0.30
N LEU A 278 -2.74 0.14 1.02
CA LEU A 278 -4.06 0.21 0.41
C LEU A 278 -4.17 1.40 -0.55
N LEU A 279 -3.75 2.59 -0.11
CA LEU A 279 -3.78 3.81 -0.92
C LEU A 279 -3.03 3.63 -2.24
N ALA A 280 -1.77 3.17 -2.16
CA ALA A 280 -0.93 2.97 -3.32
C ALA A 280 -1.47 1.88 -4.27
N VAL A 281 -2.01 0.80 -3.72
CA VAL A 281 -2.60 -0.29 -4.52
C VAL A 281 -3.85 0.16 -5.27
N VAL A 282 -4.76 0.87 -4.60
CA VAL A 282 -5.98 1.38 -5.26
C VAL A 282 -5.61 2.30 -6.40
N GLN A 283 -4.60 3.15 -6.22
CA GLN A 283 -4.07 4.01 -7.27
C GLN A 283 -3.47 3.22 -8.45
N ALA A 284 -2.62 2.24 -8.17
CA ALA A 284 -1.97 1.42 -9.20
C ALA A 284 -2.99 0.58 -10.00
N VAL A 285 -3.98 0.00 -9.34
CA VAL A 285 -5.04 -0.76 -9.99
C VAL A 285 -5.93 0.15 -10.83
N GLU A 286 -6.26 1.36 -10.36
CA GLU A 286 -7.07 2.30 -11.14
C GLU A 286 -6.35 2.70 -12.43
N SER A 287 -5.07 3.07 -12.34
CA SER A 287 -4.24 3.44 -13.51
C SER A 287 -3.86 2.25 -14.39
N GLY A 288 -3.91 1.02 -13.87
CA GLY A 288 -3.39 -0.18 -14.55
C GLY A 288 -1.87 -0.19 -14.67
N GLN A 289 -1.17 0.63 -13.88
CA GLN A 289 0.28 0.77 -13.94
C GLN A 289 0.96 -0.21 -12.99
N SER A 290 1.91 -1.00 -13.50
CA SER A 290 2.78 -1.80 -12.64
C SER A 290 3.69 -0.92 -11.79
N PHE A 291 4.00 -1.39 -10.59
CA PHE A 291 4.89 -0.68 -9.66
C PHE A 291 5.84 -1.65 -8.95
N GLY A 292 6.89 -1.09 -8.37
CA GLY A 292 7.94 -1.89 -7.75
C GLY A 292 9.24 -1.12 -7.53
N CYS A 293 10.29 -1.89 -7.30
CA CYS A 293 11.65 -1.39 -7.21
C CYS A 293 12.62 -2.35 -7.91
N THR A 294 13.80 -1.84 -8.27
CA THR A 294 14.97 -2.68 -8.57
C THR A 294 16.17 -2.18 -7.79
N ILE A 295 17.03 -3.13 -7.41
CA ILE A 295 18.36 -2.88 -6.87
C ILE A 295 19.35 -3.64 -7.76
N ASP A 296 20.09 -2.89 -8.56
CA ASP A 296 20.94 -3.41 -9.62
C ASP A 296 22.36 -2.81 -9.55
N PRO A 297 23.43 -3.62 -9.73
CA PRO A 297 24.76 -3.09 -9.93
C PRO A 297 24.82 -2.29 -11.24
N THR A 298 25.64 -1.23 -11.25
CA THR A 298 25.83 -0.43 -12.47
C THR A 298 26.61 -1.23 -13.52
N ASN A 299 26.37 -0.97 -14.82
CA ASN A 299 27.12 -1.61 -15.90
C ASN A 299 28.64 -1.39 -15.73
N LYS A 300 29.04 -0.20 -15.30
CA LYS A 300 30.44 0.11 -14.99
C LYS A 300 30.98 -0.78 -13.87
N GLY A 301 30.24 -0.90 -12.76
CA GLY A 301 30.62 -1.75 -11.63
C GLY A 301 30.72 -3.22 -12.03
N ILE A 302 29.79 -3.71 -12.85
CA ILE A 302 29.85 -5.07 -13.41
C ILE A 302 31.13 -5.25 -14.24
N ALA A 303 31.41 -4.36 -15.20
CA ALA A 303 32.60 -4.44 -16.04
C ALA A 303 33.90 -4.43 -15.21
N GLN A 304 33.98 -3.58 -14.18
CA GLN A 304 35.11 -3.53 -13.25
C GLN A 304 35.25 -4.83 -12.44
N SER A 305 34.13 -5.37 -11.96
CA SER A 305 34.11 -6.63 -11.22
C SER A 305 34.54 -7.83 -12.07
N LEU A 306 34.26 -7.84 -13.38
CA LEU A 306 34.75 -8.87 -14.29
C LEU A 306 36.28 -8.84 -14.40
N GLN A 307 36.87 -7.64 -14.48
CA GLN A 307 38.33 -7.49 -14.50
C GLN A 307 38.95 -7.97 -13.18
N VAL A 308 38.31 -7.65 -12.04
CA VAL A 308 38.76 -8.13 -10.73
C VAL A 308 38.62 -9.65 -10.61
N ALA A 309 37.53 -10.24 -11.09
CA ALA A 309 37.34 -11.69 -11.11
C ALA A 309 38.41 -12.41 -11.94
N GLU A 310 38.81 -11.85 -13.08
CA GLU A 310 39.92 -12.38 -13.88
C GLU A 310 41.26 -12.32 -13.13
N ARG A 311 41.54 -11.20 -12.44
CA ARG A 311 42.75 -11.05 -11.60
C ARG A 311 42.77 -12.03 -10.44
N ILE A 312 41.62 -12.30 -9.82
CA ILE A 312 41.47 -13.33 -8.77
C ILE A 312 41.73 -14.73 -9.35
N GLY A 313 41.14 -15.06 -10.50
CA GLY A 313 41.36 -16.33 -11.20
C GLY A 313 42.83 -16.55 -11.57
N ASN A 314 43.52 -15.48 -11.97
CA ASN A 314 44.95 -15.45 -12.27
C ASN A 314 45.86 -15.36 -11.02
N LYS A 315 45.29 -15.46 -9.80
CA LYS A 315 46.01 -15.40 -8.51
C LYS A 315 46.80 -14.09 -8.27
N GLN A 316 46.41 -13.00 -8.92
CA GLN A 316 47.00 -11.67 -8.73
C GLN A 316 46.42 -10.94 -7.52
N ILE A 317 45.22 -11.33 -7.09
CA ILE A 317 44.59 -10.85 -5.86
C ILE A 317 44.55 -12.04 -4.90
N PRO A 318 45.06 -11.90 -3.66
CA PRO A 318 44.95 -12.93 -2.65
C PRO A 318 43.48 -13.29 -2.42
N VAL A 319 43.22 -14.59 -2.26
CA VAL A 319 41.85 -15.09 -2.01
C VAL A 319 41.21 -14.43 -0.78
N ALA A 320 42.00 -14.06 0.23
CA ALA A 320 41.50 -13.37 1.43
C ALA A 320 40.87 -12.00 1.11
N ASP A 321 41.39 -11.29 0.10
CA ASP A 321 40.99 -9.92 -0.24
C ASP A 321 39.97 -9.88 -1.39
N ALA A 322 39.72 -11.03 -2.02
CA ALA A 322 38.91 -11.14 -3.23
C ALA A 322 37.45 -10.68 -3.06
N ALA A 323 36.82 -10.95 -1.90
CA ALA A 323 35.46 -10.52 -1.62
C ALA A 323 35.36 -8.98 -1.56
N GLU A 324 36.29 -8.36 -0.85
CA GLU A 324 36.34 -6.91 -0.67
C GLU A 324 36.70 -6.21 -1.98
N ALA A 325 37.69 -6.71 -2.71
CA ALA A 325 38.07 -6.19 -4.02
C ALA A 325 36.90 -6.25 -5.02
N MET A 326 36.06 -7.29 -4.96
CA MET A 326 34.85 -7.39 -5.78
C MET A 326 33.77 -6.40 -5.35
N ARG A 327 33.56 -6.23 -4.04
CA ARG A 327 32.60 -5.26 -3.48
C ARG A 327 32.98 -3.83 -3.89
N GLU A 328 34.25 -3.48 -3.76
CA GLU A 328 34.80 -2.18 -4.20
C GLU A 328 34.65 -1.99 -5.71
N ALA A 329 34.95 -3.01 -6.51
CA ALA A 329 34.84 -2.93 -7.96
C ALA A 329 33.40 -2.82 -8.47
N LEU A 330 32.45 -3.51 -7.83
CA LEU A 330 31.02 -3.35 -8.13
C LEU A 330 30.52 -1.94 -7.77
N GLY A 331 31.06 -1.36 -6.69
CA GLY A 331 30.61 -0.09 -6.15
C GLY A 331 29.21 -0.18 -5.57
N ARG A 332 28.52 0.96 -5.41
CA ARG A 332 27.12 0.97 -4.96
C ARG A 332 26.18 0.49 -6.06
N GLN A 333 25.15 -0.22 -5.66
CA GLN A 333 24.04 -0.60 -6.53
C GLN A 333 23.04 0.55 -6.61
N ARG A 334 22.45 0.71 -7.79
CA ARG A 334 21.42 1.72 -8.04
C ARG A 334 20.07 1.17 -7.56
N VAL A 335 19.34 2.01 -6.86
CA VAL A 335 17.93 1.77 -6.51
C VAL A 335 17.06 2.55 -7.49
N GLU A 336 16.10 1.86 -8.11
CA GLU A 336 15.09 2.48 -8.97
C GLU A 336 13.70 2.10 -8.47
N VAL A 337 12.92 3.08 -8.02
CA VAL A 337 11.50 2.90 -7.67
C VAL A 337 10.65 3.38 -8.85
N PHE A 338 9.64 2.60 -9.23
CA PHE A 338 8.76 2.91 -10.35
C PHE A 338 7.30 2.63 -10.03
N GLY A 339 6.38 3.35 -10.68
CA GLY A 339 4.94 3.15 -10.55
C GLY A 339 4.31 3.62 -9.23
N THR A 340 5.11 4.17 -8.31
CA THR A 340 4.68 4.82 -7.07
C THR A 340 5.53 6.06 -6.82
N GLU A 341 5.08 6.95 -5.93
CA GLU A 341 5.87 8.10 -5.50
C GLU A 341 7.15 7.63 -4.79
N PRO A 342 8.33 8.12 -5.19
CA PRO A 342 9.62 7.61 -4.71
C PRO A 342 9.97 8.06 -3.28
N ASP A 343 9.30 9.10 -2.77
CA ASP A 343 9.41 9.63 -1.40
C ASP A 343 8.32 9.05 -0.46
N SER A 344 7.71 7.93 -0.84
CA SER A 344 6.64 7.29 -0.07
C SER A 344 7.13 6.16 0.82
N MET A 345 6.33 5.84 1.85
CA MET A 345 6.55 4.66 2.68
C MET A 345 6.52 3.34 1.89
N LEU A 346 5.74 3.28 0.81
CA LEU A 346 5.74 2.12 -0.07
C LEU A 346 7.09 1.97 -0.79
N ALA A 347 7.70 3.07 -1.24
CA ALA A 347 9.02 3.04 -1.87
C ALA A 347 10.08 2.45 -0.93
N TRP A 348 10.11 2.92 0.32
CA TRP A 348 11.00 2.36 1.35
C TRP A 348 10.75 0.88 1.58
N PHE A 349 9.47 0.51 1.78
CA PHE A 349 9.06 -0.88 2.01
C PHE A 349 9.52 -1.82 0.89
N LEU A 350 9.34 -1.42 -0.38
CA LEU A 350 9.73 -2.24 -1.53
C LEU A 350 11.25 -2.45 -1.59
N VAL A 351 12.01 -1.39 -1.35
CA VAL A 351 13.49 -1.43 -1.36
C VAL A 351 14.03 -2.28 -0.22
N ASP A 352 13.45 -2.17 0.98
CA ASP A 352 13.80 -2.98 2.14
C ASP A 352 13.52 -4.47 1.89
N ALA A 353 12.32 -4.80 1.40
CA ALA A 353 11.94 -6.18 1.11
C ALA A 353 12.84 -6.83 0.03
N ASP A 354 13.22 -6.10 -1.01
CA ASP A 354 14.16 -6.59 -2.03
C ASP A 354 15.58 -6.78 -1.46
N ARG A 355 16.09 -5.79 -0.73
CA ARG A 355 17.40 -5.85 -0.09
C ARG A 355 17.48 -7.03 0.88
N HIS A 356 16.51 -7.15 1.77
CA HIS A 356 16.44 -8.21 2.77
C HIS A 356 16.34 -9.60 2.13
N MET A 357 15.59 -9.75 1.03
CA MET A 357 15.53 -11.00 0.26
C MET A 357 16.91 -11.41 -0.28
N LYS A 358 17.69 -10.46 -0.81
CA LYS A 358 19.05 -10.72 -1.31
C LYS A 358 20.01 -11.06 -0.16
N GLN A 359 19.85 -10.42 0.99
CA GLN A 359 20.62 -10.74 2.19
C GLN A 359 20.34 -12.17 2.70
N LEU A 360 19.08 -12.63 2.67
CA LEU A 360 18.74 -14.02 2.99
C LEU A 360 19.35 -15.01 1.98
N ALA A 361 19.25 -14.70 0.68
CA ALA A 361 19.80 -15.56 -0.36
C ALA A 361 21.32 -15.76 -0.22
N LEU A 362 22.02 -14.73 0.25
CA LEU A 362 23.48 -14.69 0.40
C LEU A 362 23.97 -14.86 1.85
N GLU A 363 23.12 -15.38 2.75
CA GLU A 363 23.45 -15.70 4.15
C GLU A 363 23.98 -14.53 4.99
N GLN A 364 23.63 -13.29 4.65
CA GLN A 364 23.88 -12.14 5.52
C GLN A 364 22.88 -12.07 6.67
N HIS A 365 21.67 -12.60 6.45
CA HIS A 365 20.70 -12.88 7.51
C HIS A 365 20.33 -14.37 7.48
N PRO A 366 20.05 -14.99 8.63
CA PRO A 366 19.74 -16.41 8.70
C PRO A 366 18.35 -16.71 8.15
N LEU A 367 18.24 -17.69 7.26
CA LEU A 367 16.95 -18.29 6.94
C LEU A 367 16.46 -19.14 8.13
N PRO A 368 15.14 -19.39 8.25
CA PRO A 368 14.62 -20.33 9.25
C PRO A 368 15.30 -21.69 9.15
N ASP A 369 15.42 -22.39 10.29
CA ASP A 369 15.96 -23.75 10.33
C ASP A 369 15.28 -24.62 9.27
N SER A 370 16.06 -25.44 8.56
CA SER A 370 15.67 -26.30 7.43
C SER A 370 15.41 -25.64 6.07
N VAL A 371 15.49 -24.32 5.95
CA VAL A 371 15.36 -23.63 4.65
C VAL A 371 16.75 -23.41 4.04
N PRO A 372 17.12 -24.10 2.94
CA PRO A 372 18.44 -23.96 2.34
C PRO A 372 18.61 -22.61 1.63
N SER A 373 19.75 -21.95 1.85
CA SER A 373 20.13 -20.73 1.14
C SER A 373 20.54 -21.02 -0.31
N TYR A 374 20.82 -19.99 -1.11
CA TYR A 374 21.41 -20.21 -2.42
C TYR A 374 22.84 -20.80 -2.31
N LEU A 375 23.60 -20.41 -1.29
CA LEU A 375 24.95 -20.91 -1.01
C LEU A 375 24.95 -22.40 -0.59
N ASP A 376 23.90 -22.84 0.07
CA ASP A 376 23.66 -24.27 0.37
C ASP A 376 23.42 -25.06 -0.92
N GLN A 377 22.64 -24.52 -1.87
CA GLN A 377 22.42 -25.17 -3.16
C GLN A 377 23.71 -25.28 -3.97
N VAL A 378 24.56 -24.24 -3.93
CA VAL A 378 25.90 -24.27 -4.54
C VAL A 378 26.74 -25.39 -3.92
N THR A 379 26.73 -25.51 -2.60
CA THR A 379 27.47 -26.56 -1.87
C THR A 379 26.95 -27.95 -2.19
N ALA A 380 25.63 -28.15 -2.14
CA ALA A 380 24.97 -29.43 -2.41
C ALA A 380 25.19 -29.92 -3.86
N MET A 381 25.36 -29.00 -4.81
CA MET A 381 25.55 -29.28 -6.23
C MET A 381 26.98 -29.04 -6.72
N ILE A 382 27.97 -29.06 -5.82
CA ILE A 382 29.38 -28.78 -6.15
C ILE A 382 29.97 -29.79 -7.15
N GLY A 383 29.44 -31.02 -7.18
CA GLY A 383 29.82 -32.03 -8.17
C GLY A 383 29.56 -31.61 -9.62
N GLN A 384 28.66 -30.65 -9.84
CA GLN A 384 28.37 -30.06 -11.16
C GLN A 384 29.24 -28.82 -11.46
N GLY A 385 30.27 -28.57 -10.66
CA GLY A 385 31.12 -27.38 -10.76
C GLY A 385 30.61 -26.22 -9.91
N VAL A 386 31.28 -25.08 -10.01
CA VAL A 386 30.87 -23.83 -9.37
C VAL A 386 30.21 -22.96 -10.43
N PRO A 387 29.10 -22.25 -10.16
CA PRO A 387 28.56 -21.31 -11.14
C PRO A 387 29.63 -20.30 -11.52
N SER A 388 29.79 -19.99 -12.81
CA SER A 388 30.82 -19.04 -13.24
C SER A 388 30.31 -18.13 -14.35
N GLY A 389 30.72 -16.86 -14.29
CA GLY A 389 30.37 -15.86 -15.29
C GLY A 389 28.87 -15.61 -15.43
N THR A 390 28.10 -15.77 -14.35
CA THR A 390 26.67 -15.48 -14.28
C THR A 390 26.33 -14.69 -13.02
N LEU A 391 25.37 -13.78 -13.15
CA LEU A 391 24.79 -12.98 -12.08
C LEU A 391 23.44 -13.59 -11.72
N LEU A 392 23.17 -13.67 -10.42
CA LEU A 392 21.89 -14.15 -9.91
C LEU A 392 20.91 -12.98 -9.85
N ARG A 393 19.80 -13.06 -10.58
CA ARG A 393 18.71 -12.08 -10.50
C ARG A 393 17.53 -12.71 -9.77
N LEU A 394 17.09 -12.08 -8.69
CA LEU A 394 15.98 -12.52 -7.85
C LEU A 394 14.93 -11.41 -7.75
N TRP A 395 13.66 -11.73 -7.94
CA TRP A 395 12.60 -10.76 -7.69
C TRP A 395 11.30 -11.41 -7.25
N PHE A 396 10.50 -10.67 -6.47
CA PHE A 396 9.12 -11.05 -6.21
C PHE A 396 8.22 -10.61 -7.35
N THR A 397 7.28 -11.48 -7.70
CA THR A 397 6.21 -11.18 -8.65
C THR A 397 4.87 -11.74 -8.18
N GLY A 398 3.78 -11.26 -8.77
CA GLY A 398 2.43 -11.70 -8.45
C GLY A 398 2.20 -13.17 -8.80
N GLN A 399 1.42 -13.84 -7.96
CA GLN A 399 0.86 -15.16 -8.24
C GLN A 399 -0.66 -15.03 -8.25
N PRO A 400 -1.34 -15.29 -9.39
CA PRO A 400 -2.78 -15.12 -9.50
C PRO A 400 -3.56 -15.91 -8.45
N LEU A 401 -4.38 -15.20 -7.67
CA LEU A 401 -5.24 -15.79 -6.64
C LEU A 401 -6.49 -16.42 -7.25
N SER A 402 -6.97 -17.49 -6.61
CA SER A 402 -8.26 -18.09 -6.93
C SER A 402 -9.37 -17.30 -6.23
N VAL A 403 -10.48 -17.10 -6.93
CA VAL A 403 -11.64 -16.40 -6.39
C VAL A 403 -12.88 -17.25 -6.61
N GLN A 404 -13.60 -17.47 -5.51
CA GLN A 404 -14.91 -18.10 -5.51
C GLN A 404 -15.97 -17.05 -5.23
N ALA A 405 -17.14 -17.16 -5.85
CA ALA A 405 -18.26 -16.25 -5.65
C ALA A 405 -19.56 -17.00 -5.40
N ASP A 406 -20.50 -16.40 -4.68
CA ASP A 406 -21.89 -16.86 -4.67
C ASP A 406 -22.56 -16.63 -6.05
N ALA A 407 -23.78 -17.14 -6.22
CA ALA A 407 -24.52 -17.03 -7.48
C ALA A 407 -24.77 -15.56 -7.88
N ASP A 408 -25.07 -14.72 -6.88
CA ASP A 408 -25.45 -13.33 -7.07
C ASP A 408 -24.23 -12.38 -7.11
N ARG A 409 -23.01 -12.91 -6.96
CA ARG A 409 -21.75 -12.15 -6.91
C ARG A 409 -21.75 -11.05 -5.84
N THR A 410 -22.39 -11.34 -4.71
CA THR A 410 -22.46 -10.47 -3.53
C THR A 410 -21.38 -10.83 -2.51
N VAL A 411 -20.85 -12.05 -2.54
CA VAL A 411 -19.81 -12.53 -1.64
C VAL A 411 -18.71 -13.21 -2.45
N PHE A 412 -17.49 -12.74 -2.28
CA PHE A 412 -16.31 -13.35 -2.86
C PHE A 412 -15.41 -13.91 -1.77
N LYS A 413 -14.82 -15.07 -2.01
CA LYS A 413 -13.76 -15.67 -1.20
C LYS A 413 -12.47 -15.69 -1.99
N VAL A 414 -11.40 -15.14 -1.43
CA VAL A 414 -10.09 -15.01 -2.10
C VAL A 414 -9.09 -15.95 -1.44
N THR A 415 -8.52 -16.89 -2.20
CA THR A 415 -7.60 -17.92 -1.65
C THR A 415 -6.32 -18.05 -2.46
N GLY A 416 -5.26 -18.52 -1.80
CA GLY A 416 -3.94 -18.76 -2.40
C GLY A 416 -2.84 -17.85 -1.85
N VAL A 417 -1.61 -18.10 -2.29
CA VAL A 417 -0.42 -17.30 -1.98
C VAL A 417 -0.27 -16.23 -3.06
N PRO A 418 -0.25 -14.93 -2.72
CA PRO A 418 -0.43 -13.84 -3.69
C PRO A 418 0.84 -13.44 -4.43
N CYS A 419 2.00 -13.92 -3.99
CA CYS A 419 3.28 -13.63 -4.61
C CYS A 419 4.22 -14.83 -4.52
N ARG A 420 5.25 -14.79 -5.36
CA ARG A 420 6.34 -15.77 -5.34
C ARG A 420 7.65 -15.09 -5.71
N LEU A 421 8.73 -15.62 -5.15
CA LEU A 421 10.07 -15.35 -5.63
C LEU A 421 10.28 -16.05 -6.97
N VAL A 422 10.99 -15.41 -7.88
CA VAL A 422 11.46 -15.99 -9.15
C VAL A 422 12.92 -15.62 -9.36
N SER A 423 13.61 -16.39 -10.20
CA SER A 423 15.01 -16.18 -10.55
C SER A 423 15.25 -16.17 -12.05
N GLU A 424 16.29 -15.44 -12.46
CA GLU A 424 16.87 -15.45 -13.79
C GLU A 424 18.40 -15.41 -13.63
N ASP A 425 19.11 -16.19 -14.43
CA ASP A 425 20.57 -16.09 -14.50
C ASP A 425 20.97 -15.25 -15.69
N GLN A 426 21.88 -14.31 -15.47
CA GLN A 426 22.31 -13.35 -16.49
C GLN A 426 23.81 -13.42 -16.71
N ARG A 427 24.24 -13.40 -17.97
CA ARG A 427 25.66 -13.29 -18.31
C ARG A 427 25.99 -11.85 -18.71
N PRO A 428 26.93 -11.19 -18.02
CA PRO A 428 27.40 -9.87 -18.41
C PRO A 428 28.41 -9.95 -19.57
N ASP A 429 28.42 -8.94 -20.44
CA ASP A 429 29.49 -8.70 -21.42
C ASP A 429 30.61 -7.83 -20.83
N VAL A 430 31.65 -7.55 -21.63
CA VAL A 430 32.81 -6.73 -21.22
C VAL A 430 32.46 -5.29 -20.82
N ASN A 431 31.29 -4.79 -21.26
CA ASN A 431 30.77 -3.47 -20.93
C ASN A 431 29.80 -3.51 -19.75
N GLY A 432 29.57 -4.70 -19.16
CA GLY A 432 28.62 -4.93 -18.08
C GLY A 432 27.16 -5.02 -18.53
N ASN A 433 26.86 -5.07 -19.83
CA ASN A 433 25.50 -5.32 -20.28
C ASN A 433 25.12 -6.78 -20.03
N ARG A 434 23.91 -7.00 -19.53
CA ARG A 434 23.44 -8.30 -19.06
C ARG A 434 22.54 -8.94 -20.10
N ARG A 435 22.71 -10.23 -20.35
CA ARG A 435 21.82 -11.04 -21.21
C ARG A 435 21.30 -12.24 -20.43
N PRO A 436 19.99 -12.53 -20.47
CA PRO A 436 19.46 -13.76 -19.90
C PRO A 436 20.16 -14.99 -20.49
N VAL A 437 20.44 -15.97 -19.64
CA VAL A 437 20.95 -17.28 -20.04
C VAL A 437 20.04 -18.36 -19.45
N ALA A 438 20.28 -19.62 -19.83
CA ALA A 438 19.56 -20.73 -19.23
C ALA A 438 19.77 -20.74 -17.70
N THR A 439 18.66 -20.71 -16.96
CA THR A 439 18.68 -20.66 -15.50
C THR A 439 19.31 -21.92 -14.91
N ASP A 440 20.27 -21.73 -14.00
CA ASP A 440 20.99 -22.76 -13.28
C ASP A 440 20.02 -23.59 -12.41
N PRO A 441 20.17 -24.92 -12.35
CA PRO A 441 19.38 -25.76 -11.45
C PRO A 441 19.41 -25.34 -9.98
N ARG A 442 20.50 -24.71 -9.51
CA ARG A 442 20.65 -24.18 -8.14
C ARG A 442 19.70 -23.01 -7.90
N SER A 443 19.64 -22.07 -8.84
CA SER A 443 18.72 -20.91 -8.80
C SER A 443 17.26 -21.37 -8.75
N HIS A 444 16.91 -22.41 -9.52
CA HIS A 444 15.57 -23.01 -9.46
C HIS A 444 15.27 -23.69 -8.12
N ARG A 445 16.20 -24.49 -7.58
CA ARG A 445 16.01 -25.17 -6.30
C ARG A 445 15.86 -24.18 -5.15
N PHE A 446 16.73 -23.17 -5.10
CA PHE A 446 16.64 -22.10 -4.11
C PHE A 446 15.26 -21.43 -4.14
N VAL A 447 14.81 -20.97 -5.31
CA VAL A 447 13.50 -20.31 -5.43
C VAL A 447 12.34 -21.24 -5.07
N ARG A 448 12.40 -22.52 -5.48
CA ARG A 448 11.38 -23.51 -5.10
C ARG A 448 11.32 -23.67 -3.59
N ASP A 449 12.48 -23.88 -2.95
CA ASP A 449 12.58 -24.13 -1.51
C ASP A 449 12.19 -22.88 -0.72
N PHE A 450 12.59 -21.68 -1.18
CA PHE A 450 12.19 -20.40 -0.61
C PHE A 450 10.66 -20.22 -0.66
N ASN A 451 10.05 -20.44 -1.82
CA ASN A 451 8.60 -20.31 -1.98
C ASN A 451 7.81 -21.34 -1.16
N GLN A 452 8.30 -22.58 -1.08
CA GLN A 452 7.69 -23.63 -0.27
C GLN A 452 7.69 -23.26 1.23
N HIS A 453 8.74 -22.59 1.69
CA HIS A 453 8.90 -22.19 3.09
C HIS A 453 8.55 -20.72 3.37
N LEU A 454 7.96 -20.01 2.39
CA LEU A 454 7.56 -18.61 2.55
C LEU A 454 6.69 -18.36 3.80
N PRO A 455 5.76 -19.25 4.23
CA PRO A 455 5.05 -19.08 5.48
C PRO A 455 5.95 -19.07 6.73
N ALA A 456 6.97 -19.93 6.78
CA ALA A 456 7.93 -19.96 7.90
C ALA A 456 8.84 -18.72 7.88
N ILE A 457 9.32 -18.34 6.69
CA ILE A 457 10.12 -17.13 6.48
C ILE A 457 9.33 -15.89 6.90
N SER A 458 8.04 -15.81 6.58
CA SER A 458 7.17 -14.67 6.91
C SER A 458 6.86 -14.56 8.41
N ARG A 459 6.87 -15.67 9.15
CA ARG A 459 6.73 -15.65 10.62
C ARG A 459 7.97 -15.07 11.28
N GLN A 460 9.16 -15.46 10.81
CA GLN A 460 10.43 -14.91 11.30
C GLN A 460 10.60 -13.45 10.87
N TYR A 461 10.25 -13.13 9.63
CA TYR A 461 10.44 -11.82 9.00
C TYR A 461 9.10 -11.24 8.49
N PRO A 462 8.43 -10.38 9.29
CA PRO A 462 7.11 -9.79 8.99
C PRO A 462 6.99 -9.12 7.63
N ILE A 463 8.11 -8.57 7.15
CA ILE A 463 8.20 -7.86 5.88
C ILE A 463 7.64 -8.71 4.72
N TYR A 464 7.79 -10.03 4.75
CA TYR A 464 7.26 -10.92 3.72
C TYR A 464 5.76 -11.21 3.86
N HIS A 465 5.20 -11.17 5.07
CA HIS A 465 3.73 -11.20 5.22
C HIS A 465 3.12 -9.87 4.76
N SER A 466 3.76 -8.76 5.12
CA SER A 466 3.35 -7.44 4.64
C SER A 466 3.44 -7.35 3.10
N LEU A 467 4.46 -7.98 2.49
CA LEU A 467 4.59 -8.09 1.04
C LEU A 467 3.45 -8.92 0.46
N GLN A 468 3.11 -10.05 1.07
CA GLN A 468 1.95 -10.85 0.66
C GLN A 468 0.64 -10.04 0.76
N ASN A 469 0.46 -9.25 1.82
CA ASN A 469 -0.68 -8.35 1.96
C ASN A 469 -0.75 -7.34 0.81
N LEU A 470 0.38 -6.73 0.41
CA LEU A 470 0.43 -5.81 -0.73
C LEU A 470 -0.10 -6.46 -2.03
N TYR A 471 0.36 -7.67 -2.36
CA TYR A 471 -0.13 -8.39 -3.55
C TYR A 471 -1.60 -8.83 -3.40
N ARG A 472 -2.03 -9.23 -2.19
CA ARG A 472 -3.44 -9.59 -1.93
C ARG A 472 -4.37 -8.39 -2.01
N MET A 473 -3.94 -7.23 -1.52
CA MET A 473 -4.67 -5.96 -1.69
C MET A 473 -4.85 -5.68 -3.18
N ALA A 474 -3.82 -5.89 -4.00
CA ALA A 474 -3.91 -5.66 -5.44
C ALA A 474 -4.90 -6.63 -6.11
N ALA A 475 -4.89 -7.90 -5.70
CA ALA A 475 -5.89 -8.88 -6.13
C ALA A 475 -7.32 -8.47 -5.73
N VAL A 476 -7.53 -8.01 -4.49
CA VAL A 476 -8.84 -7.53 -4.02
C VAL A 476 -9.26 -6.27 -4.78
N ALA A 477 -8.39 -5.28 -4.94
CA ALA A 477 -8.71 -4.07 -5.71
C ALA A 477 -9.04 -4.39 -7.17
N GLN A 478 -8.31 -5.33 -7.80
CA GLN A 478 -8.59 -5.80 -9.15
C GLN A 478 -9.93 -6.56 -9.23
N LEU A 479 -10.27 -7.35 -8.19
CA LEU A 479 -11.57 -8.01 -8.07
C LEU A 479 -12.70 -6.97 -8.07
N LEU A 480 -12.54 -5.91 -7.29
CA LEU A 480 -13.52 -4.82 -7.24
C LEU A 480 -13.64 -4.14 -8.61
N LYS A 481 -12.53 -3.88 -9.30
CA LYS A 481 -12.52 -3.29 -10.65
C LYS A 481 -13.24 -4.17 -11.67
N GLN A 482 -13.15 -5.49 -11.57
CA GLN A 482 -13.76 -6.43 -12.53
C GLN A 482 -15.23 -6.73 -12.26
N HIS A 483 -15.66 -6.74 -10.99
CA HIS A 483 -16.97 -7.29 -10.61
C HIS A 483 -17.89 -6.32 -9.88
N VAL A 484 -17.41 -5.16 -9.43
CA VAL A 484 -18.26 -4.16 -8.78
C VAL A 484 -18.63 -3.07 -9.78
N PRO A 485 -19.92 -2.75 -9.96
CA PRO A 485 -20.36 -1.68 -10.84
C PRO A 485 -19.68 -0.34 -10.50
N ASP A 486 -19.30 0.42 -11.53
CA ASP A 486 -18.63 1.73 -11.36
C ASP A 486 -19.40 2.70 -10.47
N GLN A 487 -20.74 2.64 -10.49
CA GLN A 487 -21.63 3.45 -9.66
C GLN A 487 -21.42 3.23 -8.15
N VAL A 488 -21.06 2.00 -7.76
CA VAL A 488 -20.72 1.64 -6.38
C VAL A 488 -19.24 1.85 -6.12
N ARG A 489 -18.40 1.40 -7.05
CA ARG A 489 -16.95 1.34 -6.90
C ARG A 489 -16.32 2.73 -6.83
N ARG A 490 -16.66 3.65 -7.74
CA ARG A 490 -15.99 4.97 -7.84
C ARG A 490 -16.19 5.82 -6.59
N PRO A 491 -17.42 6.04 -6.07
CA PRO A 491 -17.60 6.85 -4.86
C PRO A 491 -16.88 6.24 -3.65
N MET A 492 -16.88 4.91 -3.51
CA MET A 492 -16.18 4.21 -2.43
C MET A 492 -14.65 4.35 -2.53
N GLN A 493 -14.09 4.35 -3.75
CA GLN A 493 -12.64 4.42 -3.97
C GLN A 493 -12.09 5.86 -3.99
N ALA A 494 -12.92 6.85 -4.27
CA ALA A 494 -12.49 8.25 -4.42
C ALA A 494 -11.61 8.76 -3.26
N PRO A 495 -11.93 8.50 -1.97
CA PRO A 495 -11.08 8.85 -0.84
C PRO A 495 -9.64 8.35 -0.92
N PHE A 496 -9.42 7.20 -1.55
CA PHE A 496 -8.12 6.55 -1.64
C PHE A 496 -7.32 7.00 -2.88
N LEU A 497 -7.94 7.73 -3.80
CA LEU A 497 -7.35 8.23 -5.04
C LEU A 497 -6.96 9.71 -4.98
N VAL A 498 -7.28 10.41 -3.89
CA VAL A 498 -6.93 11.81 -3.64
C VAL A 498 -5.40 12.00 -3.70
N ARG A 499 -4.93 12.92 -4.56
CA ARG A 499 -3.49 13.22 -4.76
C ARG A 499 -3.06 14.57 -4.16
N GLY A 500 -1.76 14.67 -3.86
CA GLY A 500 -1.05 15.91 -3.51
C GLY A 500 -0.83 16.10 -2.00
N ASN A 501 -0.32 17.28 -1.61
CA ASN A 501 0.01 17.66 -0.21
C ASN A 501 -1.19 17.74 0.77
N THR A 502 -2.32 17.10 0.42
CA THR A 502 -3.45 16.92 1.32
C THR A 502 -3.22 15.78 2.31
N THR A 503 -2.35 14.83 1.99
CA THR A 503 -2.05 13.70 2.86
C THR A 503 -1.34 14.17 4.13
N THR A 504 -1.75 13.66 5.29
CA THR A 504 -1.09 13.92 6.58
C THR A 504 0.08 12.97 6.84
N ILE A 505 0.47 12.18 5.82
CA ILE A 505 1.64 11.31 5.83
C ILE A 505 2.82 12.13 5.31
N SER A 506 3.87 12.27 6.11
CA SER A 506 5.08 13.01 5.75
C SER A 506 5.85 12.31 4.61
N PRO A 507 6.43 13.09 3.67
CA PRO A 507 7.34 12.53 2.67
C PRO A 507 8.62 12.01 3.33
N LEU A 508 9.26 11.05 2.68
CA LEU A 508 10.51 10.41 3.11
C LEU A 508 11.66 10.72 2.14
N PRO A 509 12.93 10.71 2.59
CA PRO A 509 14.08 10.71 1.69
C PRO A 509 13.96 9.63 0.61
N VAL A 510 14.30 9.97 -0.63
CA VAL A 510 14.17 9.05 -1.77
C VAL A 510 15.32 8.03 -1.77
N PRO A 511 15.07 6.71 -1.75
CA PRO A 511 16.12 5.71 -1.86
C PRO A 511 16.68 5.65 -3.29
N THR A 512 17.97 5.93 -3.46
CA THR A 512 18.64 5.98 -4.77
C THR A 512 19.82 5.03 -4.92
N SER A 513 20.44 4.60 -3.81
CA SER A 513 21.58 3.68 -3.86
C SER A 513 21.73 2.84 -2.60
N VAL A 514 22.42 1.70 -2.71
CA VAL A 514 22.76 0.82 -1.58
C VAL A 514 24.16 0.24 -1.77
N ASP A 515 24.87 -0.06 -0.70
CA ASP A 515 26.15 -0.76 -0.79
C ASP A 515 25.97 -2.16 -1.39
N SER A 516 26.91 -2.58 -2.25
CA SER A 516 26.81 -3.87 -2.94
C SER A 516 26.77 -5.05 -1.96
N ILE A 517 25.76 -5.90 -2.14
CA ILE A 517 25.68 -7.22 -1.52
C ILE A 517 26.44 -8.20 -2.43
N ALA A 518 27.73 -8.37 -2.18
CA ALA A 518 28.57 -9.35 -2.85
C ALA A 518 29.17 -10.32 -1.82
N VAL A 519 28.97 -11.62 -2.04
CA VAL A 519 29.54 -12.65 -1.16
C VAL A 519 30.45 -13.56 -1.97
N MET A 520 31.63 -13.82 -1.43
CA MET A 520 32.54 -14.83 -1.95
C MET A 520 32.44 -16.10 -1.12
N GLN A 521 32.04 -17.20 -1.76
CA GLN A 521 32.03 -18.51 -1.14
C GLN A 521 33.22 -19.34 -1.63
N SER A 522 33.93 -19.96 -0.69
CA SER A 522 35.01 -20.91 -0.99
C SER A 522 34.51 -22.32 -0.76
N VAL A 523 34.34 -23.10 -1.84
CA VAL A 523 33.87 -24.49 -1.74
C VAL A 523 35.03 -25.44 -2.06
N ARG A 524 35.18 -26.51 -1.26
CA ARG A 524 36.24 -27.52 -1.43
C ARG A 524 35.66 -28.81 -1.98
N HIS A 525 35.95 -29.12 -3.24
CA HIS A 525 35.66 -30.43 -3.85
C HIS A 525 36.84 -30.82 -4.75
N GLY A 526 37.74 -31.65 -4.22
CA GLY A 526 39.08 -31.88 -4.79
C GLY A 526 39.99 -30.67 -4.55
N SER A 527 39.94 -29.67 -5.44
CA SER A 527 40.61 -28.37 -5.27
C SER A 527 39.68 -27.32 -4.64
N LYS A 528 40.25 -26.30 -3.98
CA LYS A 528 39.47 -25.13 -3.52
C LYS A 528 39.03 -24.34 -4.75
N ARG A 529 37.72 -24.10 -4.88
CA ARG A 529 37.13 -23.26 -5.93
C ARG A 529 36.42 -22.09 -5.28
N HIS A 530 36.64 -20.90 -5.81
CA HIS A 530 36.05 -19.66 -5.32
C HIS A 530 34.93 -19.22 -6.25
N HIS A 531 33.78 -18.88 -5.66
CA HIS A 531 32.63 -18.35 -6.37
C HIS A 531 32.33 -16.96 -5.84
N ILE A 532 32.12 -15.99 -6.71
CA ILE A 532 31.58 -14.68 -6.33
C ILE A 532 30.18 -14.58 -6.91
N ILE A 533 29.24 -14.24 -6.03
CA ILE A 533 27.84 -14.06 -6.41
C ILE A 533 27.49 -12.60 -6.22
N VAL A 534 26.86 -12.04 -7.24
CA VAL A 534 26.27 -10.70 -7.22
C VAL A 534 24.79 -10.88 -7.41
N ALA A 535 24.03 -10.47 -6.41
CA ALA A 535 22.58 -10.48 -6.47
C ALA A 535 22.06 -9.17 -7.12
N SER A 536 21.06 -9.32 -7.97
CA SER A 536 20.35 -8.23 -8.65
C SER A 536 18.85 -8.54 -8.69
N GLY A 537 18.01 -7.62 -9.15
CA GLY A 537 16.56 -7.82 -9.25
C GLY A 537 15.76 -6.88 -8.37
N GLY A 538 14.61 -7.30 -7.82
CA GLY A 538 13.66 -6.33 -7.29
C GLY A 538 12.34 -6.88 -6.77
N ILE A 539 11.33 -6.03 -6.84
CA ILE A 539 9.93 -6.38 -6.63
C ILE A 539 9.15 -5.82 -7.82
N HIS A 540 8.28 -6.63 -8.41
CA HIS A 540 7.45 -6.22 -9.53
C HIS A 540 6.01 -6.68 -9.35
N LEU A 541 5.09 -5.72 -9.19
CA LEU A 541 3.66 -5.97 -9.10
C LEU A 541 2.97 -5.43 -10.36
N ASP A 542 2.38 -6.33 -11.13
CA ASP A 542 1.45 -6.02 -12.21
C ASP A 542 0.02 -6.17 -11.69
N PRO A 543 -0.75 -5.07 -11.53
CA PRO A 543 -2.09 -5.12 -10.95
C PRO A 543 -3.08 -5.93 -11.82
N THR A 544 -2.82 -6.06 -13.12
CA THR A 544 -3.74 -6.69 -14.07
C THR A 544 -3.71 -8.21 -14.00
N ASN A 545 -2.62 -8.80 -13.51
CA ASN A 545 -2.38 -10.24 -13.47
C ASN A 545 -2.34 -10.80 -12.03
N THR A 546 -3.27 -10.33 -11.18
CA THR A 546 -3.36 -10.70 -9.75
C THR A 546 -4.42 -11.75 -9.45
N LEU A 547 -5.32 -12.03 -10.41
CA LEU A 547 -6.44 -12.96 -10.27
C LEU A 547 -6.41 -14.01 -11.37
N GLN A 548 -6.83 -15.23 -11.04
CA GLN A 548 -7.10 -16.25 -12.05
C GLN A 548 -8.29 -15.79 -12.93
N PRO A 549 -8.30 -16.14 -14.23
CA PRO A 549 -9.30 -15.62 -15.17
C PRO A 549 -10.72 -16.15 -14.91
N ASN A 550 -10.85 -17.31 -14.26
CA ASN A 550 -12.13 -17.97 -14.03
C ASN A 550 -12.57 -17.78 -12.58
N LEU A 551 -13.77 -17.23 -12.40
CA LEU A 551 -14.48 -17.27 -11.11
C LEU A 551 -15.17 -18.62 -10.96
N GLU A 552 -14.99 -19.26 -9.80
CA GLU A 552 -15.74 -20.46 -9.45
C GLU A 552 -17.02 -20.06 -8.69
N THR A 553 -18.19 -20.48 -9.17
CA THR A 553 -19.44 -20.27 -8.44
C THR A 553 -19.63 -21.34 -7.37
N TYR A 554 -19.78 -20.93 -6.12
CA TYR A 554 -19.97 -21.81 -4.96
C TYR A 554 -21.19 -21.37 -4.14
N GLN A 555 -22.33 -22.02 -4.37
CA GLN A 555 -23.64 -21.63 -3.83
C GLN A 555 -23.66 -21.45 -2.30
N THR A 556 -22.89 -22.25 -1.56
CA THR A 556 -22.85 -22.15 -0.09
C THR A 556 -22.23 -20.85 0.41
N LEU A 557 -21.58 -20.04 -0.44
CA LEU A 557 -21.07 -18.72 -0.05
C LEU A 557 -22.18 -17.74 0.32
N ALA A 558 -23.39 -17.90 -0.22
CA ALA A 558 -24.55 -17.10 0.18
C ALA A 558 -24.94 -17.29 1.66
N SER A 559 -24.55 -18.42 2.27
CA SER A 559 -24.78 -18.71 3.69
C SER A 559 -23.70 -18.11 4.61
N VAL A 560 -22.62 -17.56 4.05
CA VAL A 560 -21.59 -16.87 4.84
C VAL A 560 -22.25 -15.66 5.50
N ARG A 561 -22.01 -15.51 6.80
CA ARG A 561 -22.66 -14.50 7.62
C ARG A 561 -22.52 -13.10 7.02
N SER A 562 -23.66 -12.46 6.78
CA SER A 562 -23.71 -11.11 6.21
C SER A 562 -23.20 -10.07 7.21
N PRO A 563 -22.38 -9.10 6.74
CA PRO A 563 -21.96 -7.95 7.55
C PRO A 563 -23.13 -7.06 8.01
N ALA A 564 -24.27 -7.08 7.31
CA ALA A 564 -25.40 -6.19 7.57
C ALA A 564 -26.03 -6.41 8.95
N ALA A 565 -26.06 -7.65 9.45
CA ALA A 565 -26.71 -7.99 10.71
C ALA A 565 -26.02 -7.40 11.95
N SER A 566 -24.73 -7.08 11.86
CA SER A 566 -23.94 -6.51 12.96
C SER A 566 -23.36 -5.12 12.61
N LYS A 567 -23.79 -4.53 11.50
CA LYS A 567 -23.29 -3.22 11.04
C LYS A 567 -23.70 -2.14 12.06
N PRO A 568 -22.75 -1.36 12.62
CA PRO A 568 -23.08 -0.29 13.54
C PRO A 568 -23.94 0.79 12.88
N THR A 569 -24.93 1.28 13.62
CA THR A 569 -25.78 2.42 13.21
C THR A 569 -24.96 3.69 12.97
N PRO A 570 -24.00 4.08 13.84
CA PRO A 570 -23.17 5.26 13.59
C PRO A 570 -22.32 5.09 12.33
N SER A 571 -22.38 6.07 11.41
CA SER A 571 -21.67 6.02 10.13
C SER A 571 -20.17 6.31 10.24
N ASP A 572 -19.74 6.90 11.35
CA ASP A 572 -18.34 7.14 11.73
C ASP A 572 -17.63 5.87 12.25
N HIS A 573 -18.38 4.81 12.53
CA HIS A 573 -17.82 3.50 12.85
C HIS A 573 -17.55 2.72 11.56
N TRP A 574 -16.29 2.67 11.14
CA TRP A 574 -15.86 2.08 9.87
C TRP A 574 -15.48 0.59 9.94
N TRP A 575 -15.40 0.02 11.14
CA TRP A 575 -15.17 -1.40 11.35
C TRP A 575 -15.97 -1.90 12.56
N TRP A 576 -16.18 -3.22 12.62
CA TRP A 576 -16.86 -3.89 13.74
C TRP A 576 -16.54 -5.38 13.77
N ASP A 577 -16.78 -6.00 14.91
CA ASP A 577 -16.68 -7.45 15.06
C ASP A 577 -18.06 -8.09 14.84
N GLY A 578 -18.09 -9.28 14.24
CA GLY A 578 -19.34 -10.03 14.12
C GLY A 578 -19.80 -10.56 15.47
N ASN A 579 -21.05 -10.25 15.88
CA ASN A 579 -21.60 -10.69 17.16
C ASN A 579 -21.43 -12.20 17.36
N GLU A 580 -20.93 -12.68 18.49
CA GLU A 580 -21.12 -14.08 18.85
C GLU A 580 -22.62 -14.31 19.07
N LEU A 581 -23.26 -15.13 18.23
CA LEU A 581 -24.37 -15.91 18.74
C LEU A 581 -23.71 -17.21 19.20
N GLU A 582 -23.77 -17.45 20.50
CA GLU A 582 -23.41 -18.72 21.13
C GLU A 582 -24.04 -19.84 20.30
N SER A 583 -23.20 -20.67 19.70
CA SER A 583 -23.59 -21.99 19.24
C SER A 583 -22.81 -22.99 20.07
N GLU A 584 -23.29 -23.21 21.28
CA GLU A 584 -23.41 -24.56 21.87
C GLU A 584 -24.88 -24.81 22.19
#